data_AF-A0A829A1P9-F1
#
_entry.id   AF-A0A829A1P9-F1
#
_cell.length_a   1.000
_cell.length_b   1.000
_cell.length_c   1.000
_cell.angle_alpha   90.00
_cell.angle_beta   90.00
_cell.angle_gamma   90.00
#
_symmetry.space_group_name_H-M   'P 1'
#
loop_
_entity.id
_entity.type
_entity.pdbx_description
1 polymer ?
#
loop_
_entity_poly.entity_id
_entity_poly.type
_entity_poly.pdbx_seq_one_letter_code
_entity_poly.pdbx_strand_id
1 'polypeptide(L)'
;MHKLIELIEKGKPFFEKISRNIYLRAIRDGFIAGMPVILFSSIFILIAYVPNAWGFHWSKDIETFLMTPYSYSMGILAFFVGGTTAKALTDSMNRDLPATNQINFLSTMLASMVGFLLMAAEPAKEGGFLTAFTGTKGLLTAFIAAFVTVNVYKVCVKNNVTIRMPEEVPPNISQVFKDLIPFTVSVVLLYGFELIVKGTLGVTVAESIGTLLAPLFSAADGYLGITLIFGAYAFFWFVGIHGPSIVEPAIAAITYANIDANLHLIQAGQHADKVITSGTQMFIVTMGGTGATLIVPFLFMWICKSERNRAIGRASVVPTFFGVNEPILFGAPIVLNPIFFVPFIFAPIVNVWIFKFFVDTLNMNSFSANLPWVTPGPLGIVLGTNFQVLSFILAGLLVVVDTIIYYPFVKVYDEQILEEERSGKTNDALKEKVAANFNTAKADAVLGKAGVAKEDVAANNNITKETNVLVLCAGGGTSGLLANALNKAAAEYNVPVKAAAGGYGAHREMLPEFDLVILAPQVASNFDDMKAETDKLGIKLAKTEGAQYIKLTRDGQGALAFVQQQFD
;
A
#
# COMPACT_ATOMS: atom_id res chain seq x y z
N MET A 1 0.18 27.10 16.12
CA MET A 1 0.88 26.38 15.04
C MET A 1 2.17 25.76 15.52
N HIS A 2 3.15 26.53 16.03
CA HIS A 2 4.38 25.96 16.63
C HIS A 2 4.10 24.92 17.72
N LYS A 3 3.18 25.18 18.66
CA LYS A 3 2.74 24.18 19.66
C LYS A 3 2.14 22.90 19.06
N LEU A 4 1.46 22.99 17.90
CA LEU A 4 0.89 21.82 17.22
C LEU A 4 2.00 20.99 16.56
N ILE A 5 2.95 21.67 15.90
CA ILE A 5 4.13 21.04 15.31
C ILE A 5 4.99 20.37 16.39
N GLU A 6 5.23 21.04 17.53
CA GLU A 6 5.94 20.46 18.68
C GLU A 6 5.22 19.22 19.24
N LEU A 7 3.88 19.25 19.35
CA LEU A 7 3.09 18.10 19.78
C LEU A 7 3.19 16.94 18.78
N ILE A 8 3.16 17.23 17.48
CA ILE A 8 3.32 16.26 16.40
C ILE A 8 4.72 15.64 16.44
N GLU A 9 5.76 16.45 16.55
CA GLU A 9 7.15 16.00 16.63
C GLU A 9 7.38 15.14 17.88
N LYS A 10 6.76 15.50 19.01
CA LYS A 10 6.79 14.68 20.23
C LYS A 10 6.08 13.34 20.06
N GLY A 11 5.03 13.27 19.25
CA GLY A 11 4.28 12.04 18.95
C GLY A 11 4.92 11.15 17.87
N LYS A 12 5.75 11.73 17.00
CA LYS A 12 6.37 11.03 15.85
C LYS A 12 7.09 9.71 16.21
N PRO A 13 7.92 9.63 17.28
CA PRO A 13 8.60 8.38 17.62
C PRO A 13 7.62 7.24 17.99
N PHE A 14 6.48 7.58 18.61
CA PHE A 14 5.45 6.62 18.94
C PHE A 14 4.79 6.05 17.68
N PHE A 15 4.46 6.91 16.71
CA PHE A 15 3.86 6.48 15.44
C PHE A 15 4.83 5.68 14.58
N GLU A 16 6.12 6.04 14.55
CA GLU A 16 7.15 5.25 13.91
C GLU A 16 7.29 3.86 14.55
N LYS A 17 7.19 3.77 15.89
CA LYS A 17 7.18 2.49 16.60
C LYS A 17 5.98 1.61 16.22
N ILE A 18 4.79 2.21 16.04
CA ILE A 18 3.61 1.49 15.53
C ILE A 18 3.87 1.02 14.09
N SER A 19 4.35 1.91 13.21
CA SER A 19 4.70 1.59 11.82
C SER A 19 5.68 0.42 11.72
N ARG A 20 6.65 0.39 12.62
CA ARG A 20 7.70 -0.62 12.67
C ARG A 20 7.28 -1.91 13.39
N ASN A 21 6.04 -2.01 13.88
CA ASN A 21 5.56 -3.24 14.49
C ASN A 21 5.56 -4.38 13.46
N ILE A 22 6.33 -5.44 13.74
CA ILE A 22 6.52 -6.55 12.80
C ILE A 22 5.23 -7.35 12.53
N TYR A 23 4.27 -7.35 13.44
CA TYR A 23 2.99 -8.06 13.27
C TYR A 23 2.06 -7.30 12.33
N LEU A 24 1.96 -5.97 12.51
CA LEU A 24 1.19 -5.12 11.60
C LEU A 24 1.82 -5.11 10.19
N ARG A 25 3.15 -5.00 10.10
CA ARG A 25 3.86 -5.11 8.82
C ARG A 25 3.62 -6.46 8.15
N ALA A 26 3.64 -7.56 8.92
CA ALA A 26 3.38 -8.89 8.39
C ALA A 26 1.96 -9.04 7.80
N ILE A 27 0.93 -8.48 8.44
CA ILE A 27 -0.43 -8.46 7.88
C ILE A 27 -0.43 -7.75 6.52
N ARG A 28 0.12 -6.52 6.48
CA ARG A 28 0.20 -5.72 5.26
C ARG A 28 0.92 -6.45 4.13
N ASP A 29 2.11 -6.94 4.41
CA ASP A 29 2.96 -7.60 3.42
C ASP A 29 2.32 -8.94 2.97
N GLY A 30 1.59 -9.61 3.86
CA GLY A 30 0.77 -10.79 3.55
C GLY A 30 -0.34 -10.48 2.54
N PHE A 31 -1.06 -9.36 2.70
CA PHE A 31 -2.06 -8.91 1.71
C PHE A 31 -1.42 -8.48 0.39
N ILE A 32 -0.28 -7.78 0.42
CA ILE A 32 0.44 -7.39 -0.79
C ILE A 32 0.81 -8.63 -1.61
N ALA A 33 1.32 -9.68 -0.96
CA ALA A 33 1.60 -10.96 -1.62
C ALA A 33 0.33 -11.64 -2.18
N GLY A 34 -0.84 -11.43 -1.56
CA GLY A 34 -2.14 -11.94 -2.00
C GLY A 34 -2.83 -11.11 -3.09
N MET A 35 -2.34 -9.90 -3.41
CA MET A 35 -3.00 -9.00 -4.37
C MET A 35 -3.27 -9.61 -5.75
N PRO A 36 -2.37 -10.42 -6.36
CA PRO A 36 -2.65 -11.04 -7.65
C PRO A 36 -3.91 -11.91 -7.62
N VAL A 37 -4.14 -12.64 -6.52
CA VAL A 37 -5.34 -13.47 -6.32
C VAL A 37 -6.59 -12.58 -6.25
N ILE A 38 -6.54 -11.52 -5.44
CA ILE A 38 -7.65 -10.58 -5.25
C ILE A 38 -8.05 -9.91 -6.58
N LEU A 39 -7.07 -9.44 -7.36
CA LEU A 39 -7.30 -8.75 -8.63
C LEU A 39 -7.83 -9.69 -9.72
N PHE A 40 -7.31 -10.92 -9.76
CA PHE A 40 -7.79 -11.96 -10.69
C PHE A 40 -9.28 -12.22 -10.49
N SER A 41 -9.74 -12.40 -9.25
CA SER A 41 -11.16 -12.64 -8.95
C SER A 41 -12.06 -11.49 -9.38
N SER A 42 -11.61 -10.25 -9.16
CA SER A 42 -12.41 -9.06 -9.47
C SER A 42 -12.75 -8.91 -10.94
N ILE A 43 -11.89 -9.37 -11.86
CA ILE A 43 -12.18 -9.36 -13.29
C ILE A 43 -13.47 -10.15 -13.57
N PHE A 44 -13.61 -11.34 -12.95
CA PHE A 44 -14.78 -12.19 -13.12
C PHE A 44 -16.01 -11.63 -12.43
N ILE A 45 -15.87 -11.06 -11.23
CA ILE A 45 -16.97 -10.36 -10.54
C ILE A 45 -17.53 -9.25 -11.42
N LEU A 46 -16.64 -8.43 -12.02
CA LEU A 46 -17.06 -7.34 -12.88
C LEU A 46 -17.80 -7.87 -14.12
N ILE A 47 -17.28 -8.89 -14.79
CA ILE A 47 -17.95 -9.50 -15.96
C ILE A 47 -19.34 -10.06 -15.56
N ALA A 48 -19.45 -10.66 -14.38
CA ALA A 48 -20.70 -11.24 -13.89
C ALA A 48 -21.75 -10.17 -13.55
N TYR A 49 -21.39 -9.12 -12.82
CA TYR A 49 -22.38 -8.24 -12.18
C TYR A 49 -22.46 -6.81 -12.72
N VAL A 50 -21.45 -6.32 -13.44
CA VAL A 50 -21.53 -4.99 -14.09
C VAL A 50 -22.70 -4.91 -15.07
N PRO A 51 -23.01 -5.93 -15.90
CA PRO A 51 -24.16 -5.89 -16.81
C PRO A 51 -25.53 -5.65 -16.15
N ASN A 52 -25.69 -6.05 -14.88
CA ASN A 52 -26.95 -5.91 -14.13
C ASN A 52 -27.38 -4.44 -13.99
N ALA A 53 -26.41 -3.50 -14.00
CA ALA A 53 -26.67 -2.07 -13.94
C ALA A 53 -27.48 -1.54 -15.14
N TRP A 54 -27.45 -2.26 -16.28
CA TRP A 54 -28.23 -1.96 -17.47
C TRP A 54 -29.38 -2.94 -17.70
N GLY A 55 -29.80 -3.65 -16.64
CA GLY A 55 -30.93 -4.59 -16.66
C GLY A 55 -30.64 -5.93 -17.31
N PHE A 56 -29.41 -6.17 -17.79
CA PHE A 56 -29.00 -7.44 -18.35
C PHE A 56 -28.53 -8.39 -17.25
N HIS A 57 -29.08 -9.59 -17.19
CA HIS A 57 -28.71 -10.62 -16.21
C HIS A 57 -28.33 -11.90 -16.94
N TRP A 58 -27.19 -12.48 -16.58
CA TRP A 58 -26.77 -13.77 -17.09
C TRP A 58 -27.74 -14.88 -16.66
N SER A 59 -27.74 -16.00 -17.39
CA SER A 59 -28.37 -17.23 -16.88
C SER A 59 -27.59 -17.73 -15.66
N LYS A 60 -28.27 -18.47 -14.77
CA LYS A 60 -27.64 -19.04 -13.57
C LYS A 60 -26.41 -19.90 -13.88
N ASP A 61 -26.43 -20.63 -15.00
CA ASP A 61 -25.29 -21.46 -15.42
C ASP A 61 -24.08 -20.61 -15.81
N ILE A 62 -24.29 -19.51 -16.55
CA ILE A 62 -23.21 -18.59 -16.93
C ILE A 62 -22.71 -17.83 -15.70
N GLU A 63 -23.61 -17.38 -14.83
CA GLU A 63 -23.23 -16.75 -13.56
C GLU A 63 -22.36 -17.69 -12.71
N THR A 64 -22.77 -18.95 -12.55
CA THR A 64 -22.00 -19.95 -11.81
C THR A 64 -20.64 -20.20 -12.44
N PHE A 65 -20.58 -20.29 -13.77
CA PHE A 65 -19.33 -20.40 -14.51
C PHE A 65 -18.39 -19.21 -14.25
N LEU A 66 -18.92 -17.98 -14.31
CA LEU A 66 -18.15 -16.76 -14.05
C LEU A 66 -17.73 -16.65 -12.57
N MET A 67 -18.52 -17.16 -11.64
CA MET A 67 -18.24 -17.13 -10.20
C MET A 67 -17.37 -18.30 -9.70
N THR A 68 -17.09 -19.28 -10.56
CA THR A 68 -16.19 -20.37 -10.22
C THR A 68 -14.77 -19.85 -9.90
N PRO A 69 -14.11 -19.05 -10.75
CA PRO A 69 -12.82 -18.43 -10.43
C PRO A 69 -12.80 -17.71 -9.08
N TYR A 70 -13.86 -16.97 -8.74
CA TYR A 70 -14.01 -16.30 -7.43
C TYR A 70 -13.92 -17.27 -6.25
N SER A 71 -14.66 -18.38 -6.34
CA SER A 71 -14.75 -19.38 -5.27
C SER A 71 -13.40 -20.01 -4.95
N TYR A 72 -12.54 -20.22 -5.97
CA TYR A 72 -11.20 -20.78 -5.82
C TYR A 72 -10.11 -19.74 -5.53
N SER A 73 -10.47 -18.48 -5.35
CA SER A 73 -9.54 -17.38 -5.09
C SER A 73 -9.97 -16.59 -3.86
N MET A 74 -10.87 -15.61 -4.00
CA MET A 74 -11.42 -14.84 -2.88
C MET A 74 -12.17 -15.71 -1.87
N GLY A 75 -12.86 -16.76 -2.35
CA GLY A 75 -13.57 -17.73 -1.49
C GLY A 75 -12.66 -18.53 -0.54
N ILE A 76 -11.35 -18.50 -0.76
CA ILE A 76 -10.32 -19.10 0.11
C ILE A 76 -9.21 -18.09 0.48
N LEU A 77 -9.50 -16.78 0.45
CA LEU A 77 -8.51 -15.73 0.65
C LEU A 77 -7.77 -15.83 1.99
N ALA A 78 -8.47 -16.14 3.09
CA ALA A 78 -7.84 -16.21 4.41
C ALA A 78 -6.80 -17.34 4.49
N PHE A 79 -6.98 -18.42 3.74
CA PHE A 79 -5.98 -19.48 3.62
C PHE A 79 -4.67 -18.96 3.00
N PHE A 80 -4.76 -18.27 1.86
CA PHE A 80 -3.58 -17.68 1.20
C PHE A 80 -2.92 -16.60 2.05
N VAL A 81 -3.71 -15.63 2.51
CA VAL A 81 -3.20 -14.47 3.27
C VAL A 81 -2.67 -14.89 4.63
N GLY A 82 -3.25 -15.89 5.30
CA GLY A 82 -2.72 -16.46 6.54
C GLY A 82 -1.33 -17.08 6.37
N GLY A 83 -1.12 -17.77 5.25
CA GLY A 83 0.18 -18.31 4.88
C GLY A 83 1.21 -17.22 4.57
N THR A 84 0.87 -16.25 3.70
CA THR A 84 1.78 -15.16 3.34
C THR A 84 2.09 -14.23 4.50
N THR A 85 1.13 -14.00 5.41
CA THR A 85 1.35 -13.27 6.67
C THR A 85 2.34 -14.01 7.57
N ALA A 86 2.22 -15.34 7.69
CA ALA A 86 3.20 -16.14 8.43
C ALA A 86 4.59 -16.05 7.82
N LYS A 87 4.72 -16.15 6.49
CA LYS A 87 5.99 -15.93 5.78
C LYS A 87 6.57 -14.55 6.11
N ALA A 88 5.79 -13.48 5.94
CA ALA A 88 6.25 -12.11 6.15
C ALA A 88 6.69 -11.84 7.60
N LEU A 89 6.00 -12.45 8.57
CA LEU A 89 6.38 -12.39 9.99
C LEU A 89 7.66 -13.19 10.26
N THR A 90 7.80 -14.38 9.68
CA THR A 90 9.00 -15.21 9.79
C THR A 90 10.22 -14.47 9.25
N ASP A 91 10.13 -13.91 8.05
CA ASP A 91 11.18 -13.09 7.43
C ASP A 91 11.58 -11.93 8.35
N SER A 92 10.60 -11.28 8.99
CA SER A 92 10.86 -10.19 9.93
C SER A 92 11.57 -10.66 11.22
N MET A 93 11.22 -11.83 11.74
CA MET A 93 11.85 -12.40 12.94
C MET A 93 13.23 -12.98 12.68
N ASN A 94 13.46 -13.49 11.48
CA ASN A 94 14.73 -14.03 11.00
C ASN A 94 15.86 -12.99 10.99
N ARG A 95 15.51 -11.70 10.90
CA ARG A 95 16.46 -10.57 11.00
C ARG A 95 17.25 -10.55 12.31
N ASP A 96 16.60 -10.97 13.40
CA ASP A 96 17.16 -11.01 14.76
C ASP A 96 17.83 -12.36 15.08
N LEU A 97 17.76 -13.33 14.17
CA LEU A 97 18.34 -14.66 14.34
C LEU A 97 19.70 -14.78 13.63
N PRO A 98 20.60 -15.65 14.12
CA PRO A 98 21.86 -15.94 13.43
C PRO A 98 21.62 -16.50 12.04
N ALA A 99 22.42 -16.12 11.04
CA ALA A 99 22.29 -16.61 9.66
C ALA A 99 22.35 -18.14 9.55
N THR A 100 23.06 -18.79 10.47
CA THR A 100 23.17 -20.26 10.56
C THR A 100 21.99 -20.93 11.27
N ASN A 101 21.10 -20.16 11.91
CA ASN A 101 19.96 -20.67 12.67
C ASN A 101 18.67 -19.89 12.38
N GLN A 102 18.26 -19.94 11.13
CA GLN A 102 17.04 -19.29 10.63
C GLN A 102 15.81 -20.20 10.78
N ILE A 103 14.64 -19.59 10.89
CA ILE A 103 13.34 -20.25 10.78
C ILE A 103 13.04 -20.45 9.30
N ASN A 104 12.57 -21.64 8.93
CA ASN A 104 12.10 -21.91 7.58
C ASN A 104 10.72 -21.28 7.34
N PHE A 105 10.66 -20.27 6.47
CA PHE A 105 9.42 -19.55 6.17
C PHE A 105 8.35 -20.47 5.55
N LEU A 106 8.76 -21.47 4.75
CA LEU A 106 7.84 -22.40 4.10
C LEU A 106 7.14 -23.28 5.16
N SER A 107 7.90 -23.76 6.14
CA SER A 107 7.37 -24.55 7.25
C SER A 107 6.39 -23.75 8.10
N THR A 108 6.69 -22.49 8.42
CA THR A 108 5.75 -21.61 9.14
C THR A 108 4.51 -21.26 8.32
N MET A 109 4.64 -21.10 7.01
CA MET A 109 3.53 -20.84 6.10
C MET A 109 2.55 -22.03 6.11
N LEU A 110 3.07 -23.24 5.89
CA LEU A 110 2.26 -24.47 5.88
C LEU A 110 1.64 -24.76 7.25
N ALA A 111 2.40 -24.61 8.35
CA ALA A 111 1.87 -24.81 9.70
C ALA A 111 0.73 -23.83 10.03
N SER A 112 0.88 -22.55 9.66
CA SER A 112 -0.16 -21.53 9.82
C SER A 112 -1.43 -21.89 9.04
N MET A 113 -1.27 -22.33 7.79
CA MET A 113 -2.40 -22.72 6.93
C MET A 113 -3.15 -23.93 7.48
N VAL A 114 -2.44 -24.95 7.96
CA VAL A 114 -3.05 -26.12 8.62
C VAL A 114 -3.75 -25.71 9.92
N GLY A 115 -3.07 -24.93 10.77
CA GLY A 115 -3.64 -24.46 12.03
C GLY A 115 -4.87 -23.57 11.84
N PHE A 116 -4.88 -22.73 10.80
CA PHE A 116 -6.03 -21.93 10.41
C PHE A 116 -7.21 -22.81 10.00
N LEU A 117 -7.01 -23.79 9.12
CA LEU A 117 -8.10 -24.68 8.69
C LEU A 117 -8.71 -25.43 9.86
N LEU A 118 -7.90 -25.88 10.83
CA LEU A 118 -8.41 -26.53 12.04
C LEU A 118 -9.33 -25.62 12.86
N MET A 119 -9.08 -24.31 12.88
CA MET A 119 -9.87 -23.31 13.62
C MET A 119 -11.07 -22.74 12.84
N ALA A 120 -11.19 -23.05 11.55
CA ALA A 120 -12.12 -22.38 10.64
C ALA A 120 -13.00 -23.32 9.81
N ALA A 121 -12.57 -24.56 9.59
CA ALA A 121 -13.22 -25.48 8.66
C ALA A 121 -13.68 -26.75 9.37
N GLU A 122 -14.99 -26.86 9.58
CA GLU A 122 -15.58 -28.08 10.16
C GLU A 122 -15.70 -29.20 9.13
N PRO A 123 -15.67 -30.48 9.54
CA PRO A 123 -15.91 -31.60 8.64
C PRO A 123 -17.29 -31.52 7.98
N ALA A 124 -17.33 -31.70 6.65
CA ALA A 124 -18.59 -31.76 5.92
C ALA A 124 -19.20 -33.17 6.01
N LYS A 125 -20.55 -33.27 5.97
CA LYS A 125 -21.28 -34.54 6.11
C LYS A 125 -20.92 -35.59 5.05
N GLU A 126 -20.63 -35.14 3.83
CA GLU A 126 -20.35 -36.01 2.68
C GLU A 126 -18.85 -36.22 2.44
N GLY A 127 -18.00 -35.79 3.38
CA GLY A 127 -16.55 -35.79 3.23
C GLY A 127 -16.00 -34.41 2.85
N GLY A 128 -14.72 -34.17 3.17
CA GLY A 128 -14.11 -32.85 3.06
C GLY A 128 -14.45 -31.94 4.26
N PHE A 129 -14.37 -30.63 4.04
CA PHE A 129 -14.60 -29.62 5.08
C PHE A 129 -15.42 -28.42 4.55
N LEU A 130 -16.12 -27.74 5.45
CA LEU A 130 -16.90 -26.55 5.17
C LEU A 130 -15.99 -25.35 4.90
N THR A 131 -16.36 -24.53 3.92
CA THR A 131 -15.57 -23.39 3.43
C THR A 131 -16.10 -22.03 3.89
N ALA A 132 -17.09 -22.01 4.78
CA ALA A 132 -17.77 -20.78 5.20
C ALA A 132 -16.82 -19.71 5.76
N PHE A 133 -15.74 -20.12 6.42
CA PHE A 133 -14.71 -19.24 6.99
C PHE A 133 -13.37 -19.31 6.28
N THR A 134 -13.24 -20.00 5.13
CA THR A 134 -11.94 -20.08 4.42
C THR A 134 -11.62 -18.83 3.61
N GLY A 135 -12.65 -18.05 3.26
CA GLY A 135 -12.56 -16.76 2.56
C GLY A 135 -12.33 -15.59 3.51
N THR A 136 -12.82 -14.40 3.15
CA THR A 136 -12.59 -13.16 3.90
C THR A 136 -13.05 -13.21 5.37
N LYS A 137 -14.12 -13.97 5.67
CA LYS A 137 -14.65 -14.13 7.04
C LYS A 137 -13.64 -14.73 8.03
N GLY A 138 -12.67 -15.52 7.56
CA GLY A 138 -11.65 -16.14 8.41
C GLY A 138 -10.35 -15.35 8.56
N LEU A 139 -10.22 -14.16 7.96
CA LEU A 139 -8.94 -13.43 7.90
C LEU A 139 -8.32 -13.16 9.27
N LEU A 140 -9.14 -12.79 10.26
CA LEU A 140 -8.66 -12.51 11.62
C LEU A 140 -8.13 -13.77 12.29
N THR A 141 -8.83 -14.90 12.11
CA THR A 141 -8.39 -16.22 12.59
C THR A 141 -7.10 -16.66 11.91
N ALA A 142 -6.95 -16.38 10.62
CA ALA A 142 -5.73 -16.65 9.87
C ALA A 142 -4.53 -15.86 10.41
N PHE A 143 -4.72 -14.61 10.85
CA PHE A 143 -3.65 -13.85 11.50
C PHE A 143 -3.27 -14.43 12.86
N ILE A 144 -4.25 -14.89 13.65
CA ILE A 144 -3.96 -15.59 14.91
C ILE A 144 -3.14 -16.85 14.65
N ALA A 145 -3.53 -17.66 13.65
CA ALA A 145 -2.78 -18.84 13.24
C ALA A 145 -1.34 -18.49 12.87
N ALA A 146 -1.15 -17.45 12.05
CA ALA A 146 0.18 -16.97 11.64
C ALA A 146 1.01 -16.52 12.85
N PHE A 147 0.43 -15.71 13.74
CA PHE A 147 1.13 -15.14 14.88
C PHE A 147 1.54 -16.21 15.88
N VAL A 148 0.63 -17.10 16.26
CA VAL A 148 0.94 -18.21 17.16
C VAL A 148 2.01 -19.11 16.56
N THR A 149 1.84 -19.51 15.30
CA THR A 149 2.78 -20.40 14.61
C THR A 149 4.18 -19.83 14.60
N VAL A 150 4.37 -18.60 14.12
CA VAL A 150 5.70 -18.03 13.97
C VAL A 150 6.37 -17.77 15.33
N ASN A 151 5.60 -17.40 16.36
CA ASN A 151 6.14 -17.24 17.71
C ASN A 151 6.58 -18.57 18.33
N VAL A 152 5.81 -19.64 18.14
CA VAL A 152 6.20 -21.00 18.57
C VAL A 152 7.50 -21.40 17.87
N TYR A 153 7.59 -21.20 16.55
CA TYR A 153 8.83 -21.48 15.81
C TYR A 153 10.02 -20.67 16.33
N LYS A 154 9.85 -19.37 16.58
CA LYS A 154 10.91 -18.53 17.15
C LYS A 154 11.40 -19.07 18.49
N VAL A 155 10.49 -19.47 19.38
CA VAL A 155 10.87 -20.04 20.68
C VAL A 155 11.60 -21.36 20.49
N CYS A 156 11.11 -22.27 19.65
CA CYS A 156 11.74 -23.56 19.44
C CYS A 156 13.13 -23.44 18.80
N VAL A 157 13.26 -22.64 17.73
CA VAL A 157 14.53 -22.44 16.99
C VAL A 157 15.56 -21.71 17.86
N LYS A 158 15.16 -20.69 18.61
CA LYS A 158 16.05 -19.96 19.52
C LYS A 158 16.60 -20.84 20.64
N ASN A 159 15.78 -21.77 21.15
CA ASN A 159 16.16 -22.66 22.25
C ASN A 159 16.68 -24.03 21.78
N ASN A 160 16.89 -24.23 20.47
CA ASN A 160 17.30 -25.51 19.88
C ASN A 160 16.37 -26.69 20.26
N VAL A 161 15.08 -26.43 20.42
CA VAL A 161 14.02 -27.43 20.62
C VAL A 161 13.64 -27.99 19.26
N THR A 162 14.52 -28.82 18.74
CA THR A 162 14.44 -29.37 17.38
C THR A 162 15.00 -30.79 17.37
N ILE A 163 14.64 -31.58 16.37
CA ILE A 163 15.30 -32.89 16.16
C ILE A 163 16.67 -32.62 15.55
N ARG A 164 17.73 -33.11 16.20
CA ARG A 164 19.12 -32.96 15.73
C ARG A 164 19.50 -34.16 14.88
N MET A 165 19.95 -33.90 13.66
CA MET A 165 20.49 -34.94 12.78
C MET A 165 22.02 -35.01 12.94
N PRO A 166 22.63 -36.19 12.71
CA PRO A 166 24.08 -36.33 12.61
C PRO A 166 24.69 -35.46 11.49
N GLU A 167 26.00 -35.18 11.58
CA GLU A 167 26.71 -34.33 10.60
C GLU A 167 26.76 -34.95 9.20
N GLU A 168 26.61 -36.28 9.11
CA GLU A 168 26.57 -37.02 7.84
C GLU A 168 25.27 -36.76 7.05
N VAL A 169 24.24 -36.18 7.67
CA VAL A 169 22.94 -35.93 7.04
C VAL A 169 22.97 -34.60 6.27
N PRO A 170 22.60 -34.59 4.97
CA PRO A 170 22.54 -33.37 4.18
C PRO A 170 21.71 -32.25 4.83
N PRO A 171 22.13 -30.98 4.74
CA PRO A 171 21.46 -29.85 5.39
C PRO A 171 19.97 -29.73 5.06
N ASN A 172 19.57 -29.99 3.81
CA ASN A 172 18.18 -29.93 3.39
C ASN A 172 17.30 -30.96 4.11
N ILE A 173 17.83 -32.15 4.41
CA ILE A 173 17.12 -33.18 5.16
C ILE A 173 17.09 -32.80 6.65
N SER A 174 18.22 -32.33 7.19
CA SER A 174 18.29 -31.88 8.58
C SER A 174 17.29 -30.76 8.89
N GLN A 175 17.05 -29.85 7.94
CA GLN A 175 16.10 -28.75 8.12
C GLN A 175 14.65 -29.25 8.29
N VAL A 176 14.23 -30.29 7.57
CA VAL A 176 12.88 -30.87 7.70
C VAL A 176 12.64 -31.41 9.11
N PHE A 177 13.61 -32.17 9.65
CA PHE A 177 13.51 -32.69 11.02
C PHE A 177 13.62 -31.59 12.07
N LYS A 178 14.41 -30.54 11.79
CA LYS A 178 14.50 -29.36 12.64
C LYS A 178 13.15 -28.66 12.81
N ASP A 179 12.37 -28.59 11.73
CA ASP A 179 11.05 -27.95 11.69
C ASP A 179 9.94 -28.82 12.30
N LEU A 180 10.11 -30.15 12.42
CA LEU A 180 9.05 -31.08 12.82
C LEU A 180 8.45 -30.79 14.20
N ILE A 181 9.29 -30.53 15.21
CA ILE A 181 8.82 -30.20 16.57
C ILE A 181 8.10 -28.85 16.58
N PRO A 182 8.71 -27.74 16.09
CA PRO A 182 8.02 -26.46 15.97
C PRO A 182 6.67 -26.55 15.24
N PHE A 183 6.62 -27.27 14.10
CA PHE A 183 5.39 -27.51 13.34
C PHE A 183 4.34 -28.18 14.21
N THR A 184 4.67 -29.33 14.80
CA THR A 184 3.74 -30.13 15.60
C THR A 184 3.20 -29.33 16.79
N VAL A 185 4.08 -28.65 17.53
CA VAL A 185 3.68 -27.86 18.71
C VAL A 185 2.74 -26.72 18.30
N SER A 186 3.05 -25.99 17.23
CA SER A 186 2.19 -24.90 16.76
C SER A 186 0.78 -25.37 16.37
N VAL A 187 0.69 -26.45 15.59
CA VAL A 187 -0.59 -27.00 15.11
C VAL A 187 -1.40 -27.59 16.27
N VAL A 188 -0.77 -28.32 17.18
CA VAL A 188 -1.44 -28.89 18.37
C VAL A 188 -1.95 -27.78 19.30
N LEU A 189 -1.22 -26.70 19.49
CA LEU A 189 -1.69 -25.56 20.29
C LEU A 189 -2.92 -24.89 19.67
N LEU A 190 -2.90 -24.65 18.36
CA LEU A 190 -4.04 -24.07 17.64
C LEU A 190 -5.25 -25.00 17.65
N TYR A 191 -5.03 -26.30 17.47
CA TYR A 191 -6.10 -27.30 17.55
C TYR A 191 -6.67 -27.41 18.96
N GLY A 192 -5.82 -27.41 19.99
CA GLY A 192 -6.25 -27.40 21.39
C GLY A 192 -7.10 -26.16 21.69
N PHE A 193 -6.72 -24.99 21.16
CA PHE A 193 -7.51 -23.77 21.27
C PHE A 193 -8.89 -23.91 20.61
N GLU A 194 -8.96 -24.47 19.39
CA GLU A 194 -10.24 -24.80 18.74
C GLU A 194 -11.10 -25.72 19.60
N LEU A 195 -10.53 -26.81 20.13
CA LEU A 195 -11.29 -27.77 20.95
C LEU A 195 -11.86 -27.13 22.22
N ILE A 196 -11.11 -26.21 22.85
CA ILE A 196 -11.58 -25.48 24.02
C ILE A 196 -12.74 -24.56 23.65
N VAL A 197 -12.60 -23.78 22.57
CA VAL A 197 -13.66 -22.86 22.12
C VAL A 197 -14.90 -23.62 21.70
N LYS A 198 -14.75 -24.67 20.89
CA LYS A 198 -15.86 -25.52 20.46
C LYS A 198 -16.54 -26.23 21.63
N GLY A 199 -15.77 -26.71 22.60
CA GLY A 199 -16.29 -27.37 23.81
C GLY A 199 -17.03 -26.42 24.77
N THR A 200 -16.72 -25.12 24.75
CA THR A 200 -17.32 -24.13 25.66
C THR A 200 -18.43 -23.30 25.01
N LEU A 201 -18.28 -22.92 23.74
CA LEU A 201 -19.20 -22.04 23.01
C LEU A 201 -20.03 -22.78 21.94
N GLY A 202 -19.68 -24.02 21.58
CA GLY A 202 -20.39 -24.80 20.57
C GLY A 202 -20.18 -24.35 19.12
N VAL A 203 -19.28 -23.38 18.91
CA VAL A 203 -18.95 -22.79 17.61
C VAL A 203 -17.44 -22.79 17.39
N THR A 204 -17.00 -22.58 16.16
CA THR A 204 -15.56 -22.51 15.82
C THR A 204 -14.90 -21.26 16.40
N VAL A 205 -13.57 -21.26 16.49
CA VAL A 205 -12.78 -20.05 16.78
C VAL A 205 -13.08 -18.94 15.78
N ALA A 206 -13.19 -19.27 14.48
CA ALA A 206 -13.45 -18.27 13.45
C ALA A 206 -14.80 -17.57 13.62
N GLU A 207 -15.86 -18.33 13.90
CA GLU A 207 -17.18 -17.77 14.18
C GLU A 207 -17.19 -16.92 15.46
N SER A 208 -16.50 -17.38 16.51
CA SER A 208 -16.38 -16.67 17.78
C SER A 208 -15.73 -15.31 17.63
N ILE A 209 -14.63 -15.22 16.87
CA ILE A 209 -13.93 -13.96 16.62
C ILE A 209 -14.80 -13.00 15.82
N GLY A 210 -15.48 -13.50 14.77
CA GLY A 210 -16.41 -12.69 13.97
C GLY A 210 -17.51 -12.08 14.83
N THR A 211 -18.11 -12.89 15.72
CA THR A 211 -19.16 -12.45 16.64
C THR A 211 -18.65 -11.43 17.66
N LEU A 212 -17.47 -11.67 18.24
CA LEU A 212 -16.85 -10.78 19.23
C LEU A 212 -16.55 -9.39 18.67
N LEU A 213 -16.12 -9.31 17.41
CA LEU A 213 -15.71 -8.06 16.76
C LEU A 213 -16.81 -7.37 15.96
N ALA A 214 -17.97 -8.01 15.75
CA ALA A 214 -19.08 -7.42 15.03
C ALA A 214 -19.53 -6.03 15.56
N PRO A 215 -19.63 -5.77 16.88
CA PRO A 215 -19.96 -4.44 17.39
C PRO A 215 -18.91 -3.39 17.05
N LEU A 216 -17.63 -3.76 17.09
CA LEU A 216 -16.53 -2.87 16.71
C LEU A 216 -16.61 -2.52 15.22
N PHE A 217 -16.88 -3.50 14.37
CA PHE A 217 -17.04 -3.30 12.93
C PHE A 217 -18.24 -2.42 12.59
N SER A 218 -19.36 -2.62 13.29
CA SER A 218 -20.53 -1.75 13.15
C SER A 218 -20.23 -0.30 13.61
N ALA A 219 -19.53 -0.13 14.74
CA ALA A 219 -19.13 1.19 15.21
C ALA A 219 -18.14 1.87 14.26
N ALA A 220 -17.22 1.10 13.68
CA ALA A 220 -16.26 1.59 12.69
C ALA A 220 -16.96 2.11 11.43
N ASP A 221 -17.99 1.42 10.94
CA ASP A 221 -18.73 1.80 9.72
C ASP A 221 -19.64 3.03 9.91
N GLY A 222 -19.87 3.45 11.15
CA GLY A 222 -20.56 4.70 11.49
C GLY A 222 -19.74 5.96 11.14
N TYR A 223 -20.41 7.10 11.02
CA TYR A 223 -19.78 8.39 10.64
C TYR A 223 -18.55 8.74 11.48
N LEU A 224 -18.61 8.55 12.81
CA LEU A 224 -17.46 8.80 13.68
C LEU A 224 -16.30 7.84 13.38
N GLY A 225 -16.59 6.56 13.19
CA GLY A 225 -15.58 5.55 12.90
C GLY A 225 -14.85 5.81 11.59
N ILE A 226 -15.59 6.03 10.49
CA ILE A 226 -14.99 6.36 9.19
C ILE A 226 -14.20 7.68 9.23
N THR A 227 -14.64 8.66 10.04
CA THR A 227 -13.92 9.91 10.23
C THR A 227 -12.55 9.68 10.89
N LEU A 228 -12.52 8.91 11.97
CA LEU A 228 -11.27 8.61 12.69
C LEU A 228 -10.33 7.77 11.84
N ILE A 229 -10.85 6.74 11.16
CA ILE A 229 -10.06 5.85 10.31
C ILE A 229 -9.44 6.63 9.16
N PHE A 230 -10.26 7.28 8.33
CA PHE A 230 -9.79 7.91 7.10
C PHE A 230 -9.15 9.29 7.33
N GLY A 231 -9.56 10.00 8.39
CA GLY A 231 -8.84 11.17 8.87
C GLY A 231 -7.42 10.83 9.34
N ALA A 232 -7.20 9.66 9.94
CA ALA A 232 -5.87 9.22 10.35
C ALA A 232 -4.92 8.98 9.16
N TYR A 233 -5.42 8.50 8.01
CA TYR A 233 -4.60 8.38 6.78
C TYR A 233 -3.97 9.73 6.43
N ALA A 234 -4.81 10.76 6.28
CA ALA A 234 -4.34 12.08 5.93
C ALA A 234 -3.51 12.72 7.04
N PHE A 235 -3.89 12.55 8.31
CA PHE A 235 -3.15 13.10 9.44
C PHE A 235 -1.72 12.55 9.50
N PHE A 236 -1.54 11.22 9.49
CA PHE A 236 -0.21 10.62 9.51
C PHE A 236 0.61 11.11 8.33
N TRP A 237 -0.02 11.22 7.16
CA TRP A 237 0.73 11.62 5.99
C TRP A 237 1.17 13.07 6.00
N PHE A 238 0.29 13.94 6.50
CA PHE A 238 0.60 15.34 6.74
C PHE A 238 1.79 15.51 7.67
N VAL A 239 1.93 14.67 8.70
CA VAL A 239 3.06 14.73 9.64
C VAL A 239 4.33 14.03 9.14
N GLY A 240 4.33 13.56 7.89
CA GLY A 240 5.49 12.94 7.24
C GLY A 240 5.63 11.44 7.48
N ILE A 241 4.59 10.75 7.96
CA ILE A 241 4.56 9.29 8.12
C ILE A 241 3.56 8.70 7.12
N HIS A 242 3.95 7.70 6.32
CA HIS A 242 3.07 7.16 5.28
C HIS A 242 1.76 6.61 5.87
N GLY A 243 0.68 7.39 5.79
CA GLY A 243 -0.58 7.13 6.47
C GLY A 243 -1.18 5.76 6.17
N PRO A 244 -1.29 5.34 4.89
CA PRO A 244 -1.77 4.01 4.55
C PRO A 244 -0.98 2.88 5.25
N SER A 245 0.34 3.02 5.38
CA SER A 245 1.15 1.98 6.03
C SER A 245 0.94 1.86 7.55
N ILE A 246 0.31 2.84 8.18
CA ILE A 246 -0.09 2.77 9.59
C ILE A 246 -1.49 2.21 9.74
N VAL A 247 -2.43 2.68 8.92
CA VAL A 247 -3.86 2.46 9.14
C VAL A 247 -4.36 1.20 8.40
N GLU A 248 -3.90 0.95 7.17
CA GLU A 248 -4.33 -0.23 6.38
C GLU A 248 -4.17 -1.55 7.14
N PRO A 249 -3.04 -1.84 7.81
CA PRO A 249 -2.89 -3.13 8.49
C PRO A 249 -3.93 -3.36 9.59
N ALA A 250 -4.41 -2.28 10.21
CA ALA A 250 -5.40 -2.33 11.29
C ALA A 250 -6.83 -2.58 10.76
N ILE A 251 -7.13 -2.19 9.52
CA ILE A 251 -8.47 -2.30 8.93
C ILE A 251 -8.55 -3.31 7.78
N ALA A 252 -7.44 -3.87 7.30
CA ALA A 252 -7.41 -4.70 6.09
C ALA A 252 -8.44 -5.84 6.12
N ALA A 253 -8.57 -6.55 7.25
CA ALA A 253 -9.55 -7.62 7.38
C ALA A 253 -10.99 -7.16 7.13
N ILE A 254 -11.44 -6.08 7.80
CA ILE A 254 -12.81 -5.56 7.63
C ILE A 254 -13.01 -5.01 6.23
N THR A 255 -12.02 -4.30 5.70
CA THR A 255 -12.04 -3.67 4.37
C THR A 255 -12.28 -4.69 3.25
N TYR A 256 -11.65 -5.88 3.30
CA TYR A 256 -11.89 -6.95 2.32
C TYR A 256 -13.12 -7.79 2.65
N ALA A 257 -13.42 -8.02 3.93
CA ALA A 257 -14.63 -8.75 4.35
C ALA A 257 -15.92 -8.02 3.93
N ASN A 258 -15.95 -6.69 4.02
CA ASN A 258 -17.10 -5.90 3.64
C ASN A 258 -17.36 -5.89 2.13
N ILE A 259 -16.34 -6.02 1.29
CA ILE A 259 -16.53 -6.18 -0.15
C ILE A 259 -17.20 -7.51 -0.47
N ASP A 260 -16.73 -8.60 0.14
CA ASP A 260 -17.37 -9.92 0.02
C ASP A 260 -18.80 -9.91 0.55
N ALA A 261 -19.05 -9.22 1.69
CA ALA A 261 -20.40 -9.04 2.22
C ALA A 261 -21.31 -8.27 1.25
N ASN A 262 -20.83 -7.17 0.66
CA ASN A 262 -21.56 -6.40 -0.33
C ASN A 262 -21.86 -7.21 -1.59
N LEU A 263 -20.91 -8.01 -2.06
CA LEU A 263 -21.11 -8.92 -3.20
C LEU A 263 -22.23 -9.92 -2.92
N HIS A 264 -22.22 -10.56 -1.74
CA HIS A 264 -23.28 -11.49 -1.33
C HIS A 264 -24.64 -10.79 -1.21
N LEU A 265 -24.69 -9.55 -0.72
CA LEU A 265 -25.93 -8.76 -0.67
C LEU A 265 -26.47 -8.52 -2.09
N ILE A 266 -25.63 -8.09 -3.02
CA ILE A 266 -26.02 -7.88 -4.42
C ILE A 266 -26.51 -9.18 -5.07
N GLN A 267 -25.83 -10.31 -4.82
CA GLN A 267 -26.25 -11.63 -5.31
C GLN A 267 -27.62 -12.06 -4.75
N ALA A 268 -27.91 -11.68 -3.51
CA ALA A 268 -29.21 -11.90 -2.89
C ALA A 268 -30.29 -10.89 -3.34
N GLY A 269 -29.98 -9.97 -4.25
CA GLY A 269 -30.88 -8.90 -4.67
C GLY A 269 -31.12 -7.84 -3.60
N GLN A 270 -30.20 -7.73 -2.63
CA GLN A 270 -30.25 -6.80 -1.50
C GLN A 270 -29.31 -5.61 -1.73
N HIS A 271 -29.49 -4.58 -0.90
CA HIS A 271 -28.67 -3.36 -0.93
C HIS A 271 -27.30 -3.60 -0.28
N ALA A 272 -26.22 -3.35 -1.02
CA ALA A 272 -24.85 -3.39 -0.51
C ALA A 272 -24.55 -2.13 0.32
N ASP A 273 -24.59 -2.28 1.64
CA ASP A 273 -24.61 -1.19 2.60
C ASP A 273 -23.28 -0.98 3.35
N LYS A 274 -22.29 -1.87 3.18
CA LYS A 274 -21.02 -1.75 3.92
C LYS A 274 -20.13 -0.72 3.28
N VAL A 275 -19.81 0.35 4.02
CA VAL A 275 -19.08 1.52 3.51
C VAL A 275 -17.57 1.36 3.65
N ILE A 276 -17.06 0.73 4.70
CA ILE A 276 -15.63 0.48 4.85
C ILE A 276 -15.21 -0.64 3.89
N THR A 277 -14.66 -0.26 2.74
CA THR A 277 -14.19 -1.19 1.70
C THR A 277 -12.85 -0.72 1.14
N SER A 278 -12.14 -1.59 0.41
CA SER A 278 -10.85 -1.21 -0.21
C SER A 278 -11.05 -0.11 -1.25
N GLY A 279 -12.16 -0.15 -2.00
CA GLY A 279 -12.54 0.89 -2.96
C GLY A 279 -12.84 2.24 -2.31
N THR A 280 -13.49 2.24 -1.13
CA THR A 280 -13.71 3.47 -0.34
C THR A 280 -12.40 4.12 0.03
N GLN A 281 -11.44 3.32 0.49
CA GLN A 281 -10.11 3.84 0.78
C GLN A 281 -9.46 4.41 -0.49
N MET A 282 -9.35 3.60 -1.55
CA MET A 282 -8.54 3.91 -2.74
C MET A 282 -9.13 5.04 -3.60
N PHE A 283 -10.45 5.04 -3.81
CA PHE A 283 -11.09 5.87 -4.83
C PHE A 283 -11.96 7.00 -4.28
N ILE A 284 -12.35 6.95 -3.00
CA ILE A 284 -13.11 8.01 -2.33
C ILE A 284 -12.19 8.86 -1.45
N VAL A 285 -11.55 8.21 -0.48
CA VAL A 285 -10.77 8.87 0.58
C VAL A 285 -9.40 9.32 0.05
N THR A 286 -8.72 8.44 -0.69
CA THR A 286 -7.42 8.74 -1.29
C THR A 286 -7.56 9.01 -2.78
N MET A 287 -8.63 9.71 -3.20
CA MET A 287 -8.85 10.03 -4.60
C MET A 287 -7.70 10.87 -5.15
N GLY A 288 -6.95 10.27 -6.07
CA GLY A 288 -5.71 10.84 -6.59
C GLY A 288 -4.57 10.94 -5.58
N GLY A 289 -4.52 10.02 -4.62
CA GLY A 289 -3.54 9.93 -3.55
C GLY A 289 -4.09 10.36 -2.19
N THR A 290 -3.30 10.16 -1.14
CA THR A 290 -3.73 10.49 0.23
C THR A 290 -3.97 12.00 0.37
N GLY A 291 -5.09 12.37 0.99
CA GLY A 291 -5.56 13.74 1.09
C GLY A 291 -6.61 14.14 0.03
N ALA A 292 -7.08 13.19 -0.79
CA ALA A 292 -8.00 13.48 -1.90
C ALA A 292 -7.43 14.53 -2.87
N THR A 293 -6.16 14.35 -3.24
CA THR A 293 -5.39 15.38 -3.95
C THR A 293 -5.61 15.39 -5.46
N LEU A 294 -6.55 14.62 -6.02
CA LEU A 294 -6.77 14.51 -7.47
C LEU A 294 -6.80 15.87 -8.17
N ILE A 295 -7.53 16.82 -7.59
CA ILE A 295 -7.73 18.15 -8.17
C ILE A 295 -6.57 19.12 -7.92
N VAL A 296 -5.73 18.87 -6.90
CA VAL A 296 -4.72 19.84 -6.45
C VAL A 296 -3.70 20.17 -7.56
N PRO A 297 -3.13 19.20 -8.30
CA PRO A 297 -2.27 19.50 -9.45
C PRO A 297 -2.93 20.36 -10.53
N PHE A 298 -4.25 20.21 -10.74
CA PHE A 298 -4.99 21.01 -11.70
C PHE A 298 -5.18 22.44 -11.24
N LEU A 299 -5.48 22.65 -9.95
CA LEU A 299 -5.52 23.99 -9.36
C LEU A 299 -4.16 24.67 -9.48
N PHE A 300 -3.07 23.93 -9.22
CA PHE A 300 -1.71 24.43 -9.42
C PHE A 300 -1.40 24.77 -10.88
N MET A 301 -1.86 23.94 -11.83
CA MET A 301 -1.58 24.15 -13.25
C MET A 301 -2.38 25.33 -13.85
N TRP A 302 -3.66 25.47 -13.49
CA TRP A 302 -4.60 26.39 -14.15
C TRP A 302 -4.88 27.68 -13.37
N ILE A 303 -4.86 27.63 -12.04
CA ILE A 303 -5.28 28.77 -11.19
C ILE A 303 -4.07 29.56 -10.67
N CYS A 304 -2.98 28.87 -10.34
CA CYS A 304 -1.79 29.52 -9.78
C CYS A 304 -1.12 30.45 -10.80
N LYS A 305 -0.59 31.55 -10.28
CA LYS A 305 0.17 32.57 -11.01
C LYS A 305 1.67 32.37 -10.88
N SER A 306 2.15 31.77 -9.77
CA SER A 306 3.57 31.46 -9.60
C SER A 306 4.04 30.49 -10.69
N GLU A 307 5.19 30.79 -11.29
CA GLU A 307 5.78 29.90 -12.29
C GLU A 307 6.16 28.55 -11.69
N ARG A 308 6.71 28.56 -10.46
CA ARG A 308 7.04 27.36 -9.70
C ARG A 308 5.83 26.47 -9.49
N ASN A 309 4.73 27.02 -8.97
CA ASN A 309 3.53 26.25 -8.67
C ASN A 309 2.91 25.68 -9.95
N ARG A 310 2.87 26.43 -11.05
CA ARG A 310 2.39 25.93 -12.35
C ARG A 310 3.23 24.77 -12.87
N ALA A 311 4.56 24.85 -12.75
CA ALA A 311 5.46 23.78 -13.15
C ALA A 311 5.24 22.51 -12.31
N ILE A 312 5.09 22.64 -10.99
CA ILE A 312 4.79 21.52 -10.09
C ILE A 312 3.45 20.88 -10.46
N GLY A 313 2.41 21.69 -10.67
CA GLY A 313 1.07 21.24 -11.05
C GLY A 313 1.10 20.39 -12.32
N ARG A 314 1.63 20.94 -13.42
CA ARG A 314 1.75 20.23 -14.72
C ARG A 314 2.38 18.85 -14.59
N ALA A 315 3.46 18.77 -13.82
CA ALA A 315 4.22 17.55 -13.69
C ALA A 315 3.65 16.56 -12.66
N SER A 316 2.60 16.94 -11.93
CA SER A 316 1.94 16.09 -10.93
C SER A 316 0.58 15.56 -11.39
N VAL A 317 -0.02 16.14 -12.44
CA VAL A 317 -1.34 15.74 -12.96
C VAL A 317 -1.40 14.26 -13.31
N VAL A 318 -0.48 13.78 -14.14
CA VAL A 318 -0.53 12.38 -14.63
C VAL A 318 -0.35 11.38 -13.49
N PRO A 319 0.71 11.45 -12.64
CA PRO A 319 0.86 10.52 -11.52
C PRO A 319 -0.35 10.51 -10.57
N THR A 320 -0.93 11.69 -10.34
CA THR A 320 -2.06 11.88 -9.42
C THR A 320 -3.32 11.16 -9.90
N PHE A 321 -3.56 11.00 -11.22
CA PHE A 321 -4.67 10.15 -11.68
C PHE A 321 -4.54 8.71 -11.19
N PHE A 322 -3.33 8.17 -11.15
CA PHE A 322 -3.03 6.79 -10.74
C PHE A 322 -2.76 6.68 -9.23
N GLY A 323 -3.22 7.66 -8.43
CA GLY A 323 -3.05 7.65 -6.97
C GLY A 323 -1.65 7.97 -6.46
N VAL A 324 -0.70 8.33 -7.35
CA VAL A 324 0.69 8.66 -7.02
C VAL A 324 0.81 10.19 -6.90
N ASN A 325 0.70 10.72 -5.68
CA ASN A 325 0.63 12.16 -5.44
C ASN A 325 1.89 12.78 -4.84
N GLU A 326 2.96 12.02 -4.69
CA GLU A 326 4.22 12.52 -4.13
C GLU A 326 4.86 13.65 -4.90
N PRO A 327 4.75 13.73 -6.24
CA PRO A 327 5.16 14.90 -6.99
C PRO A 327 4.54 16.21 -6.49
N ILE A 328 3.26 16.21 -6.09
CA ILE A 328 2.60 17.40 -5.54
C ILE A 328 2.89 17.54 -4.04
N LEU A 329 2.92 16.44 -3.27
CA LEU A 329 3.16 16.50 -1.83
C LEU A 329 4.53 17.05 -1.46
N PHE A 330 5.57 16.68 -2.21
CA PHE A 330 6.93 17.14 -1.95
C PHE A 330 7.36 18.31 -2.85
N GLY A 331 6.80 18.42 -4.05
CA GLY A 331 7.09 19.53 -4.96
C GLY A 331 6.52 20.85 -4.45
N ALA A 332 5.26 20.85 -3.98
CA ALA A 332 4.56 22.01 -3.42
C ALA A 332 4.64 22.11 -1.89
N PRO A 333 5.69 21.51 -1.29
CA PRO A 333 5.69 20.93 0.06
C PRO A 333 4.35 21.03 0.81
N ILE A 334 3.41 20.14 0.50
CA ILE A 334 2.11 20.07 1.21
C ILE A 334 2.30 19.41 2.60
N VAL A 335 3.21 18.43 2.69
CA VAL A 335 3.56 17.76 3.94
C VAL A 335 4.10 18.79 4.93
N LEU A 336 3.58 18.77 6.16
CA LEU A 336 3.90 19.71 7.25
C LEU A 336 3.60 21.18 6.95
N ASN A 337 3.01 21.53 5.80
CA ASN A 337 2.67 22.90 5.47
C ASN A 337 1.32 23.29 6.09
N PRO A 338 1.29 24.22 7.05
CA PRO A 338 0.07 24.49 7.80
C PRO A 338 -1.08 25.07 6.97
N ILE A 339 -0.81 25.67 5.81
CA ILE A 339 -1.85 26.15 4.88
C ILE A 339 -2.69 24.97 4.39
N PHE A 340 -2.05 23.83 4.12
CA PHE A 340 -2.72 22.65 3.62
C PHE A 340 -3.23 21.70 4.71
N PHE A 341 -2.95 21.95 5.99
CA PHE A 341 -3.38 21.06 7.09
C PHE A 341 -4.89 20.78 7.07
N VAL A 342 -5.69 21.84 6.96
CA VAL A 342 -7.15 21.75 6.94
C VAL A 342 -7.67 21.01 5.71
N PRO A 343 -7.40 21.44 4.46
CA PRO A 343 -7.95 20.77 3.29
C PRO A 343 -7.44 19.34 3.14
N PHE A 344 -6.19 19.05 3.53
CA PHE A 344 -5.59 17.73 3.40
C PHE A 344 -6.25 16.67 4.28
N ILE A 345 -6.67 17.04 5.49
CA ILE A 345 -7.36 16.13 6.41
C ILE A 345 -8.88 16.13 6.15
N PHE A 346 -9.44 17.30 5.86
CA PHE A 346 -10.88 17.47 5.78
C PHE A 346 -11.48 16.95 4.48
N ALA A 347 -10.81 17.10 3.33
CA ALA A 347 -11.34 16.61 2.05
C ALA A 347 -11.62 15.09 2.06
N PRO A 348 -10.71 14.21 2.51
CA PRO A 348 -10.99 12.78 2.63
C PRO A 348 -12.18 12.44 3.55
N ILE A 349 -12.34 13.17 4.66
CA ILE A 349 -13.44 12.99 5.61
C ILE A 349 -14.78 13.37 4.96
N VAL A 350 -14.81 14.52 4.29
CA VAL A 350 -16.02 14.97 3.56
C VAL A 350 -16.36 13.99 2.45
N ASN A 351 -15.38 13.50 1.70
CA ASN A 351 -15.61 12.54 0.61
C ASN A 351 -16.24 11.25 1.12
N VAL A 352 -15.75 10.69 2.23
CA VAL A 352 -16.35 9.47 2.80
C VAL A 352 -17.72 9.72 3.42
N TRP A 353 -17.99 10.90 3.98
CA TRP A 353 -19.33 11.26 4.44
C TRP A 353 -20.32 11.37 3.29
N ILE A 354 -19.94 12.02 2.19
CA ILE A 354 -20.76 12.10 0.98
C ILE A 354 -21.00 10.69 0.43
N PHE A 355 -19.97 9.86 0.35
CA PHE A 355 -20.13 8.47 -0.10
C PHE A 355 -21.09 7.68 0.80
N LYS A 356 -20.93 7.76 2.12
CA LYS A 356 -21.85 7.11 3.07
C LYS A 356 -23.29 7.61 2.92
N PHE A 357 -23.50 8.91 2.70
CA PHE A 357 -24.82 9.45 2.41
C PHE A 357 -25.43 8.87 1.12
N PHE A 358 -24.62 8.73 0.06
CA PHE A 358 -25.08 8.08 -1.18
C PHE A 358 -25.49 6.62 -0.94
N VAL A 359 -24.72 5.88 -0.12
CA VAL A 359 -25.02 4.48 0.20
C VAL A 359 -26.24 4.35 1.09
N ASP A 360 -26.27 5.04 2.23
CA ASP A 360 -27.29 4.85 3.26
C ASP A 360 -28.62 5.55 2.93
N THR A 361 -28.56 6.73 2.29
CA THR A 361 -29.74 7.60 2.10
C THR A 361 -30.24 7.61 0.67
N LEU A 362 -29.34 7.60 -0.32
CA LEU A 362 -29.73 7.55 -1.74
C LEU A 362 -29.83 6.13 -2.30
N ASN A 363 -29.55 5.13 -1.45
CA ASN A 363 -29.64 3.70 -1.79
C ASN A 363 -28.76 3.32 -2.99
N MET A 364 -27.57 3.93 -3.10
CA MET A 364 -26.53 3.52 -4.04
C MET A 364 -25.77 2.32 -3.47
N ASN A 365 -25.66 1.21 -4.22
CA ASN A 365 -24.86 0.08 -3.73
C ASN A 365 -23.39 0.51 -3.55
N SER A 366 -22.80 0.12 -2.42
CA SER A 366 -21.38 0.29 -2.11
C SER A 366 -20.50 -0.61 -2.99
N PHE A 367 -19.18 -0.52 -2.81
CA PHE A 367 -18.19 -1.29 -3.58
C PHE A 367 -18.37 -2.80 -3.38
N SER A 368 -18.35 -3.55 -4.47
CA SER A 368 -18.48 -5.02 -4.48
C SER A 368 -17.36 -5.74 -5.24
N ALA A 369 -16.41 -5.01 -5.79
CA ALA A 369 -15.24 -5.55 -6.49
C ALA A 369 -13.96 -4.82 -6.05
N ASN A 370 -12.83 -5.54 -6.03
CA ASN A 370 -11.52 -4.95 -5.75
C ASN A 370 -10.84 -4.52 -7.05
N LEU A 371 -10.44 -3.26 -7.16
CA LEU A 371 -9.69 -2.77 -8.32
C LEU A 371 -8.24 -2.52 -7.92
N PRO A 372 -7.29 -2.54 -8.87
CA PRO A 372 -5.94 -2.06 -8.62
C PRO A 372 -5.99 -0.62 -8.10
N TRP A 373 -5.21 -0.30 -7.07
CA TRP A 373 -5.19 1.06 -6.49
C TRP A 373 -4.73 2.13 -7.50
N VAL A 374 -3.99 1.71 -8.54
CA VAL A 374 -3.56 2.57 -9.65
C VAL A 374 -4.68 2.89 -10.65
N THR A 375 -5.86 2.26 -10.54
CA THR A 375 -7.00 2.61 -11.40
C THR A 375 -7.34 4.09 -11.23
N PRO A 376 -7.53 4.86 -12.32
CA PRO A 376 -7.85 6.27 -12.23
C PRO A 376 -9.02 6.56 -11.29
N GLY A 377 -8.82 7.42 -10.29
CA GLY A 377 -9.76 7.59 -9.15
C GLY A 377 -11.25 7.63 -9.53
N PRO A 378 -11.70 8.59 -10.37
CA PRO A 378 -13.10 8.69 -10.79
C PRO A 378 -13.63 7.45 -11.51
N LEU A 379 -12.78 6.80 -12.31
CA LEU A 379 -13.11 5.55 -12.98
C LEU A 379 -13.21 4.39 -11.98
N GLY A 380 -12.34 4.37 -10.97
CA GLY A 380 -12.36 3.38 -9.89
C GLY A 380 -13.66 3.42 -9.09
N ILE A 381 -14.23 4.61 -8.84
CA ILE A 381 -15.56 4.77 -8.23
C ILE A 381 -16.61 4.04 -9.09
N VAL A 382 -16.72 4.42 -10.36
CA VAL A 382 -17.75 3.89 -11.27
C VAL A 382 -17.61 2.38 -11.48
N LEU A 383 -16.39 1.89 -11.72
CA LEU A 383 -16.12 0.47 -11.91
C LEU A 383 -16.43 -0.35 -10.66
N GLY A 384 -16.00 0.14 -9.49
CA GLY A 384 -16.06 -0.61 -8.25
C GLY A 384 -17.46 -0.71 -7.64
N THR A 385 -18.36 0.18 -8.04
CA THR A 385 -19.78 0.21 -7.65
C THR A 385 -20.70 -0.21 -8.81
N ASN A 386 -20.20 -1.00 -9.77
CA ASN A 386 -20.97 -1.59 -10.86
C ASN A 386 -21.70 -0.58 -11.76
N PHE A 387 -21.08 0.53 -12.16
CA PHE A 387 -21.62 1.48 -13.15
C PHE A 387 -23.02 2.05 -12.85
N GLN A 388 -23.44 2.06 -11.58
CA GLN A 388 -24.72 2.68 -11.22
C GLN A 388 -24.70 4.17 -11.56
N VAL A 389 -25.83 4.72 -12.03
CA VAL A 389 -25.95 6.14 -12.40
C VAL A 389 -25.49 7.07 -11.26
N LEU A 390 -25.86 6.75 -10.02
CA LEU A 390 -25.46 7.51 -8.83
C LEU A 390 -23.93 7.55 -8.64
N SER A 391 -23.20 6.54 -9.12
CA SER A 391 -21.73 6.47 -9.03
C SER A 391 -21.06 7.52 -9.92
N PHE A 392 -21.62 7.79 -11.10
CA PHE A 392 -21.12 8.85 -11.98
C PHE A 392 -21.37 10.23 -11.38
N ILE A 393 -22.55 10.42 -10.78
CA ILE A 393 -22.91 11.66 -10.08
C ILE A 393 -21.97 11.87 -8.89
N LEU A 394 -21.73 10.83 -8.09
CA LEU A 394 -20.80 10.86 -6.98
C LEU A 394 -19.39 11.24 -7.45
N ALA A 395 -18.86 10.57 -8.47
CA ALA A 395 -17.51 10.84 -8.98
C ALA A 395 -17.34 12.31 -9.40
N GLY A 396 -18.33 12.86 -10.13
CA GLY A 396 -18.34 14.28 -10.49
C GLY A 396 -18.47 15.21 -9.28
N LEU A 397 -19.34 14.87 -8.33
CA LEU A 397 -19.57 15.64 -7.11
C LEU A 397 -18.31 15.73 -6.24
N LEU A 398 -17.62 14.60 -6.02
CA LEU A 398 -16.39 14.59 -5.21
C LEU A 398 -15.30 15.48 -5.82
N VAL A 399 -15.14 15.46 -7.15
CA VAL A 399 -14.21 16.37 -7.84
C VAL A 399 -14.56 17.84 -7.58
N VAL A 400 -15.84 18.20 -7.64
CA VAL A 400 -16.31 19.57 -7.35
C VAL A 400 -16.07 19.94 -5.89
N VAL A 401 -16.40 19.04 -4.96
CA VAL A 401 -16.23 19.28 -3.52
C VAL A 401 -14.76 19.43 -3.16
N ASP A 402 -13.89 18.55 -3.66
CA ASP A 402 -12.44 18.68 -3.46
C ASP A 402 -11.91 19.98 -4.05
N THR A 403 -12.43 20.41 -5.21
CA THR A 403 -12.10 21.73 -5.79
C THR A 403 -12.44 22.84 -4.81
N ILE A 404 -13.65 22.86 -4.26
CA ILE A 404 -14.14 23.88 -3.33
C ILE A 404 -13.29 23.90 -2.05
N ILE A 405 -12.96 22.72 -1.50
CA ILE A 405 -12.18 22.58 -0.27
C ILE A 405 -10.75 23.10 -0.48
N TYR A 406 -10.08 22.70 -1.55
CA TYR A 406 -8.68 23.07 -1.79
C TYR A 406 -8.48 24.47 -2.35
N TYR A 407 -9.40 24.98 -3.17
CA TYR A 407 -9.27 26.26 -3.88
C TYR A 407 -8.79 27.44 -3.01
N PRO A 408 -9.41 27.76 -1.85
CA PRO A 408 -9.00 28.91 -1.06
C PRO A 408 -7.55 28.79 -0.54
N PHE A 409 -7.13 27.59 -0.13
CA PHE A 409 -5.80 27.34 0.40
C PHE A 409 -4.72 27.36 -0.68
N VAL A 410 -5.03 26.81 -1.86
CA VAL A 410 -4.14 26.90 -3.03
C VAL A 410 -3.90 28.37 -3.40
N LYS A 411 -4.94 29.20 -3.39
CA LYS A 411 -4.81 30.63 -3.70
C LYS A 411 -3.95 31.38 -2.69
N VAL A 412 -4.13 31.10 -1.40
CA VAL A 412 -3.30 31.70 -0.33
C VAL A 412 -1.84 31.28 -0.46
N TYR A 413 -1.59 29.99 -0.69
CA TYR A 413 -0.24 29.49 -0.90
C TYR A 413 0.40 30.11 -2.15
N ASP A 414 -0.34 30.19 -3.25
CA ASP A 414 0.17 30.76 -4.49
C ASP A 414 0.57 32.23 -4.37
N GLU A 415 -0.22 33.06 -3.66
CA GLU A 415 0.15 34.46 -3.44
C GLU A 415 1.44 34.59 -2.63
N GLN A 416 1.65 33.76 -1.60
CA GLN A 416 2.91 33.74 -0.84
C GLN A 416 4.12 33.43 -1.74
N ILE A 417 3.99 32.42 -2.58
CA ILE A 417 5.08 32.03 -3.48
C ILE A 417 5.29 33.07 -4.58
N LEU A 418 4.23 33.70 -5.05
CA LEU A 418 4.32 34.77 -6.04
C LEU A 418 4.99 36.03 -5.46
N GLU A 419 4.72 36.38 -4.20
CA GLU A 419 5.42 37.45 -3.49
C GLU A 419 6.91 37.14 -3.29
N GLU A 420 7.26 35.89 -2.95
CA GLU A 420 8.66 35.43 -2.93
C GLU A 420 9.32 35.56 -4.31
N GLU A 421 8.64 35.13 -5.38
CA GLU A 421 9.13 35.22 -6.76
C GLU A 421 9.37 36.68 -7.19
N ARG A 422 8.44 37.59 -6.87
CA ARG A 422 8.48 39.01 -7.22
C ARG A 422 9.50 39.81 -6.42
N SER A 423 9.64 39.51 -5.13
CA SER A 423 10.49 40.29 -4.23
C SER A 423 11.98 40.05 -4.44
N GLY A 424 12.37 39.11 -5.32
CA GLY A 424 13.76 38.69 -5.48
C GLY A 424 14.31 37.96 -4.26
N LYS A 425 13.67 38.11 -3.08
CA LYS A 425 13.67 37.17 -1.95
C LYS A 425 12.89 35.91 -2.32
N THR A 426 13.20 35.36 -3.48
CA THR A 426 13.26 33.93 -3.49
C THR A 426 14.24 33.55 -2.40
N ASN A 427 13.90 32.60 -1.54
CA ASN A 427 14.95 31.85 -0.88
C ASN A 427 15.88 31.44 -2.03
N ASP A 428 17.07 32.05 -2.16
CA ASP A 428 18.02 31.68 -3.22
C ASP A 428 18.38 30.20 -3.07
N ALA A 429 18.32 29.69 -1.83
CA ALA A 429 18.35 28.28 -1.48
C ALA A 429 17.17 27.44 -2.03
N LEU A 430 16.02 28.01 -2.39
CA LEU A 430 14.87 27.30 -2.98
C LEU A 430 14.73 27.54 -4.50
N LYS A 431 15.07 28.72 -5.02
CA LYS A 431 15.10 28.97 -6.47
C LYS A 431 16.28 28.24 -7.12
N GLU A 432 17.45 28.19 -6.48
CA GLU A 432 18.52 27.26 -6.89
C GLU A 432 18.08 25.81 -6.72
N LYS A 433 17.37 25.42 -5.65
CA LYS A 433 16.78 24.07 -5.51
C LYS A 433 15.53 23.82 -6.37
N VAL A 434 15.08 24.74 -7.21
CA VAL A 434 13.94 24.53 -8.12
C VAL A 434 14.44 24.64 -9.56
N ALA A 435 15.27 25.62 -9.89
CA ALA A 435 15.97 25.73 -11.17
C ALA A 435 17.05 24.64 -11.34
N ALA A 436 17.77 24.25 -10.28
CA ALA A 436 18.65 23.09 -10.34
C ALA A 436 17.88 21.76 -10.24
N ASN A 437 16.60 21.75 -9.83
CA ASN A 437 15.81 20.52 -9.62
C ASN A 437 14.68 20.27 -10.63
N PHE A 438 14.43 21.22 -11.53
CA PHE A 438 13.46 21.10 -12.60
C PHE A 438 14.10 21.64 -13.88
N ASN A 439 14.54 20.74 -14.76
CA ASN A 439 14.91 21.11 -16.11
C ASN A 439 13.64 21.43 -16.90
N THR A 440 13.19 22.68 -16.83
CA THR A 440 12.01 23.19 -17.57
C THR A 440 12.23 23.17 -19.08
N ALA A 441 13.47 22.97 -19.57
CA ALA A 441 13.75 22.89 -21.00
C ALA A 441 13.00 21.75 -21.71
N LYS A 442 12.67 20.63 -21.02
CA LYS A 442 11.89 19.53 -21.63
C LYS A 442 10.38 19.75 -21.63
N ALA A 443 9.84 20.60 -20.76
CA ALA A 443 8.44 20.98 -20.76
C ALA A 443 8.16 22.07 -21.81
N ASP A 444 9.12 22.96 -22.03
CA ASP A 444 9.05 24.01 -23.05
C ASP A 444 9.41 23.47 -24.46
N ALA A 445 10.23 22.42 -24.56
CA ALA A 445 10.57 21.76 -25.83
C ALA A 445 9.39 21.05 -26.53
N VAL A 446 8.28 20.77 -25.83
CA VAL A 446 7.07 20.20 -26.46
C VAL A 446 6.24 21.30 -27.16
N LEU A 447 6.49 22.58 -26.87
CA LEU A 447 5.74 23.71 -27.42
C LEU A 447 6.59 24.69 -28.25
N GLY A 448 7.92 24.58 -28.25
CA GLY A 448 8.84 25.45 -29.00
C GLY A 448 9.70 24.70 -30.02
N LYS A 449 9.14 24.47 -31.21
CA LYS A 449 9.75 24.27 -32.55
C LYS A 449 11.09 23.50 -32.72
N ALA A 450 11.04 22.63 -33.74
CA ALA A 450 12.09 22.38 -34.74
C ALA A 450 13.31 23.33 -34.69
N GLY A 451 14.52 22.76 -34.51
CA GLY A 451 15.78 23.45 -34.81
C GLY A 451 16.87 23.30 -33.73
N VAL A 452 17.69 22.25 -33.89
CA VAL A 452 19.13 22.10 -33.55
C VAL A 452 19.78 23.06 -32.52
N ALA A 453 20.28 22.52 -31.41
CA ALA A 453 21.72 22.34 -31.11
C ALA A 453 21.89 21.68 -29.71
N LYS A 454 22.66 20.58 -29.64
CA LYS A 454 23.05 19.92 -28.40
C LYS A 454 24.32 20.59 -27.87
N GLU A 455 24.29 21.11 -26.64
CA GLU A 455 25.51 21.34 -25.86
C GLU A 455 25.78 20.09 -25.01
N ASP A 456 26.93 19.46 -25.30
CA ASP A 456 27.46 18.32 -24.58
C ASP A 456 28.08 18.79 -23.25
N VAL A 457 27.34 18.67 -22.15
CA VAL A 457 27.95 18.62 -20.81
C VAL A 457 28.20 17.15 -20.50
N ALA A 458 29.42 16.70 -20.79
CA ALA A 458 29.91 15.41 -20.35
C ALA A 458 29.97 15.39 -18.82
N ALA A 459 29.01 14.70 -18.18
CA ALA A 459 29.18 14.28 -16.81
C ALA A 459 30.34 13.27 -16.78
N ASN A 460 31.39 13.56 -16.01
CA ASN A 460 32.41 12.58 -15.62
C ASN A 460 31.72 11.45 -14.83
N ASN A 461 31.13 10.48 -15.53
CA ASN A 461 30.58 9.27 -14.93
C ASN A 461 31.67 8.20 -14.93
N ASN A 462 32.15 7.86 -13.74
CA ASN A 462 33.18 6.84 -13.52
C ASN A 462 32.60 5.44 -13.25
N ILE A 463 31.27 5.25 -13.38
CA ILE A 463 30.63 3.93 -13.27
C ILE A 463 31.05 3.08 -14.47
N THR A 464 32.11 2.29 -14.33
CA THR A 464 32.61 1.38 -15.37
C THR A 464 32.13 -0.06 -15.21
N LYS A 465 31.56 -0.41 -14.04
CA LYS A 465 31.03 -1.73 -13.72
C LYS A 465 29.51 -1.70 -13.76
N GLU A 466 28.89 -2.77 -14.27
CA GLU A 466 27.45 -2.96 -14.19
C GLU A 466 26.98 -2.81 -12.74
N THR A 467 26.09 -1.84 -12.51
CA THR A 467 25.58 -1.46 -11.20
C THR A 467 24.06 -1.62 -11.20
N ASN A 468 23.57 -2.56 -10.38
CA ASN A 468 22.15 -2.80 -10.19
C ASN A 468 21.62 -1.95 -9.04
N VAL A 469 20.62 -1.12 -9.32
CA VAL A 469 20.01 -0.18 -8.36
C VAL A 469 18.57 -0.61 -8.07
N LEU A 470 18.22 -0.77 -6.80
CA LEU A 470 16.85 -1.03 -6.37
C LEU A 470 16.26 0.22 -5.71
N VAL A 471 15.23 0.78 -6.31
CA VAL A 471 14.47 1.89 -5.70
C VAL A 471 13.26 1.33 -4.96
N LEU A 472 13.14 1.66 -3.67
CA LEU A 472 12.03 1.20 -2.82
C LEU A 472 11.14 2.35 -2.39
N CYS A 473 9.83 2.20 -2.59
CA CYS A 473 8.81 3.04 -1.97
C CYS A 473 7.78 2.19 -1.20
N ALA A 474 6.70 2.79 -0.69
CA ALA A 474 5.70 2.05 0.08
C ALA A 474 4.95 0.98 -0.75
N GLY A 475 4.65 1.28 -2.03
CA GLY A 475 3.77 0.44 -2.86
C GLY A 475 4.21 0.23 -4.32
N GLY A 476 5.47 0.49 -4.66
CA GLY A 476 6.05 0.26 -6.00
C GLY A 476 5.84 1.38 -7.03
N GLY A 477 4.77 2.17 -6.93
CA GLY A 477 4.46 3.23 -7.92
C GLY A 477 5.53 4.32 -7.99
N THR A 478 5.80 4.98 -6.87
CA THR A 478 6.74 6.10 -6.77
C THR A 478 8.20 5.68 -7.04
N SER A 479 8.58 4.46 -6.65
CA SER A 479 9.87 3.85 -7.02
C SER A 479 10.02 3.68 -8.53
N GLY A 480 8.93 3.36 -9.24
CA GLY A 480 8.91 3.24 -10.70
C GLY A 480 9.33 4.53 -11.40
N LEU A 481 8.95 5.69 -10.86
CA LEU A 481 9.32 6.99 -11.45
C LEU A 481 10.84 7.20 -11.49
N LEU A 482 11.54 6.91 -10.38
CA LEU A 482 12.99 7.07 -10.32
C LEU A 482 13.72 5.96 -11.07
N ALA A 483 13.27 4.70 -10.95
CA ALA A 483 13.89 3.59 -11.66
C ALA A 483 13.82 3.79 -13.19
N ASN A 484 12.66 4.24 -13.71
CA ASN A 484 12.51 4.55 -15.13
C ASN A 484 13.39 5.73 -15.57
N ALA A 485 13.54 6.77 -14.72
CA ALA A 485 14.43 7.89 -15.00
C ALA A 485 15.90 7.45 -15.07
N LEU A 486 16.34 6.60 -14.14
CA LEU A 486 17.68 6.00 -14.13
C LEU A 486 17.92 5.14 -15.38
N ASN A 487 17.01 4.22 -15.71
CA ASN A 487 17.15 3.36 -16.90
C ASN A 487 17.20 4.15 -18.20
N LYS A 488 16.35 5.18 -18.33
CA LYS A 488 16.34 6.05 -19.50
C LYS A 488 17.66 6.83 -19.62
N ALA A 489 18.16 7.39 -18.52
CA ALA A 489 19.41 8.13 -18.50
C ALA A 489 20.62 7.21 -18.77
N ALA A 490 20.64 6.02 -18.17
CA ALA A 490 21.69 5.02 -18.39
C ALA A 490 21.82 4.66 -19.87
N ALA A 491 20.69 4.47 -20.56
CA ALA A 491 20.66 4.23 -22.00
C ALA A 491 21.08 5.47 -22.81
N GLU A 492 20.64 6.68 -22.42
CA GLU A 492 20.97 7.94 -23.11
C GLU A 492 22.47 8.29 -23.03
N TYR A 493 23.10 8.04 -21.88
CA TYR A 493 24.50 8.38 -21.61
C TYR A 493 25.45 7.18 -21.65
N ASN A 494 24.97 6.01 -22.08
CA ASN A 494 25.73 4.76 -22.15
C ASN A 494 26.46 4.39 -20.85
N VAL A 495 25.76 4.54 -19.72
CA VAL A 495 26.26 4.21 -18.38
C VAL A 495 25.73 2.82 -17.98
N PRO A 496 26.56 1.91 -17.45
CA PRO A 496 26.15 0.54 -17.12
C PRO A 496 25.36 0.48 -15.79
N VAL A 497 24.24 1.19 -15.71
CA VAL A 497 23.31 1.18 -14.57
C VAL A 497 21.99 0.54 -15.01
N LYS A 498 21.51 -0.42 -14.22
CA LYS A 498 20.17 -1.00 -14.36
C LYS A 498 19.39 -0.76 -13.07
N ALA A 499 18.22 -0.15 -13.18
CA ALA A 499 17.37 0.17 -12.04
C ALA A 499 16.08 -0.66 -12.03
N ALA A 500 15.74 -1.22 -10.87
CA ALA A 500 14.45 -1.85 -10.61
C ALA A 500 13.68 -1.05 -9.56
N ALA A 501 12.35 -1.21 -9.56
CA ALA A 501 11.46 -0.61 -8.59
C ALA A 501 10.77 -1.68 -7.75
N GLY A 502 10.54 -1.40 -6.47
CA GLY A 502 9.86 -2.33 -5.57
C GLY A 502 9.12 -1.65 -4.43
N GLY A 503 8.16 -2.38 -3.87
CA GLY A 503 7.55 -2.04 -2.59
C GLY A 503 8.41 -2.49 -1.42
N TYR A 504 8.48 -1.68 -0.37
CA TYR A 504 9.09 -2.10 0.89
C TYR A 504 8.34 -3.31 1.47
N GLY A 505 9.06 -4.41 1.74
CA GLY A 505 8.50 -5.71 2.15
C GLY A 505 8.60 -6.78 1.06
N ALA A 506 8.46 -6.39 -0.21
CA ALA A 506 8.52 -7.32 -1.35
C ALA A 506 9.95 -7.54 -1.90
N HIS A 507 10.92 -6.74 -1.46
CA HIS A 507 12.28 -6.71 -2.01
C HIS A 507 13.24 -7.75 -1.42
N ARG A 508 12.83 -8.50 -0.40
CA ARG A 508 13.76 -9.29 0.43
C ARG A 508 14.48 -10.38 -0.35
N GLU A 509 13.78 -11.07 -1.24
CA GLU A 509 14.35 -12.18 -2.02
C GLU A 509 15.24 -11.70 -3.17
N MET A 510 14.94 -10.54 -3.74
CA MET A 510 15.71 -9.95 -4.83
C MET A 510 16.90 -9.11 -4.35
N LEU A 511 16.97 -8.79 -3.05
CA LEU A 511 18.00 -7.90 -2.49
C LEU A 511 19.44 -8.30 -2.87
N PRO A 512 19.83 -9.59 -2.86
CA PRO A 512 21.19 -10.01 -3.24
C PRO A 512 21.59 -9.72 -4.70
N GLU A 513 20.64 -9.36 -5.57
CA GLU A 513 20.91 -9.04 -6.98
C GLU A 513 21.33 -7.58 -7.22
N PHE A 514 21.30 -6.74 -6.18
CA PHE A 514 21.53 -5.29 -6.27
C PHE A 514 22.79 -4.83 -5.57
N ASP A 515 23.44 -3.79 -6.13
CA ASP A 515 24.63 -3.15 -5.56
C ASP A 515 24.28 -1.92 -4.72
N LEU A 516 23.15 -1.26 -5.02
CA LEU A 516 22.65 -0.07 -4.32
C LEU A 516 21.13 -0.14 -4.11
N VAL A 517 20.69 0.21 -2.91
CA VAL A 517 19.28 0.44 -2.59
C VAL A 517 19.04 1.93 -2.34
N ILE A 518 18.03 2.50 -2.98
CA ILE A 518 17.59 3.89 -2.77
C ILE A 518 16.19 3.87 -2.15
N LEU A 519 16.08 4.40 -0.93
CA LEU A 519 14.81 4.58 -0.25
C LEU A 519 14.15 5.89 -0.65
N ALA A 520 12.92 5.79 -1.13
CA ALA A 520 12.04 6.92 -1.32
C ALA A 520 11.63 7.52 0.04
N PRO A 521 11.22 8.80 0.09
CA PRO A 521 10.99 9.53 1.33
C PRO A 521 9.97 8.85 2.26
N GLN A 522 8.98 8.15 1.70
CA GLN A 522 7.90 7.52 2.48
C GLN A 522 8.36 6.37 3.35
N VAL A 523 9.42 5.67 2.92
CA VAL A 523 9.95 4.50 3.61
C VAL A 523 11.28 4.79 4.29
N ALA A 524 11.68 6.07 4.35
CA ALA A 524 12.92 6.51 5.00
C ALA A 524 12.94 6.19 6.51
N SER A 525 11.78 6.06 7.17
CA SER A 525 11.68 5.60 8.56
C SER A 525 12.15 4.16 8.76
N ASN A 526 12.25 3.38 7.67
CA ASN A 526 12.80 2.03 7.69
C ASN A 526 14.31 1.99 7.34
N PHE A 527 14.99 3.14 7.31
CA PHE A 527 16.41 3.20 6.92
C PHE A 527 17.30 2.30 7.79
N ASP A 528 17.14 2.36 9.12
CA ASP A 528 17.94 1.53 10.03
C ASP A 528 17.62 0.04 9.84
N ASP A 529 16.35 -0.28 9.56
CA ASP A 529 15.91 -1.62 9.29
C ASP A 529 16.56 -2.16 7.99
N MET A 530 16.60 -1.34 6.93
CA MET A 530 17.25 -1.69 5.66
C MET A 530 18.76 -1.75 5.79
N LYS A 531 19.36 -0.85 6.56
CA LYS A 531 20.80 -0.80 6.76
C LYS A 531 21.32 -2.12 7.33
N ALA A 532 20.60 -2.68 8.29
CA ALA A 532 20.93 -3.99 8.85
C ALA A 532 20.87 -5.14 7.82
N GLU A 533 20.05 -5.01 6.77
CA GLU A 533 19.93 -6.01 5.69
C GLU A 533 20.99 -5.79 4.62
N THR A 534 21.18 -4.55 4.16
CA THR A 534 22.14 -4.20 3.12
C THR A 534 23.59 -4.37 3.60
N ASP A 535 23.89 -4.00 4.85
CA ASP A 535 25.25 -4.15 5.42
C ASP A 535 25.69 -5.63 5.47
N LYS A 536 24.76 -6.56 5.73
CA LYS A 536 25.04 -8.01 5.72
C LYS A 536 25.40 -8.54 4.33
N LEU A 537 24.90 -7.88 3.28
CA LEU A 537 25.09 -8.26 1.88
C LEU A 537 26.17 -7.41 1.18
N GLY A 538 26.76 -6.43 1.88
CA GLY A 538 27.73 -5.49 1.27
C GLY A 538 27.09 -4.50 0.28
N ILE A 539 25.77 -4.31 0.36
CA ILE A 539 24.98 -3.45 -0.53
C ILE A 539 25.00 -2.02 0.00
N LYS A 540 25.16 -1.03 -0.88
CA LYS A 540 25.08 0.39 -0.51
C LYS A 540 23.62 0.78 -0.25
N LEU A 541 23.40 1.67 0.71
CA LEU A 541 22.06 2.17 1.04
C LEU A 541 22.05 3.69 1.05
N ALA A 542 21.15 4.26 0.26
CA ALA A 542 20.87 5.68 0.24
C ALA A 542 19.41 5.94 0.61
N LYS A 543 19.14 7.08 1.26
CA LYS A 543 17.79 7.62 1.41
C LYS A 543 17.73 8.97 0.74
N THR A 544 16.53 9.33 0.32
CA THR A 544 16.27 10.61 -0.35
C THR A 544 15.29 11.44 0.45
N GLU A 545 15.46 12.75 0.38
CA GLU A 545 14.45 13.70 0.87
C GLU A 545 13.38 13.93 -0.20
N GLY A 546 12.21 14.43 0.19
CA GLY A 546 11.08 14.69 -0.71
C GLY A 546 11.47 15.44 -1.98
N ALA A 547 12.04 16.64 -1.84
CA ALA A 547 12.45 17.47 -2.97
C ALA A 547 13.58 16.84 -3.80
N GLN A 548 14.53 16.18 -3.15
CA GLN A 548 15.62 15.47 -3.81
C GLN A 548 15.09 14.31 -4.65
N TYR A 549 14.18 13.50 -4.12
CA TYR A 549 13.61 12.36 -4.84
C TYR A 549 12.88 12.82 -6.10
N ILE A 550 12.04 13.85 -6.00
CA ILE A 550 11.32 14.41 -7.14
C ILE A 550 12.29 14.95 -8.20
N LYS A 551 13.39 15.62 -7.80
CA LYS A 551 14.46 16.01 -8.72
C LYS A 551 14.97 14.80 -9.49
N LEU A 552 15.42 13.77 -8.79
CA LEU A 552 16.06 12.60 -9.40
C LEU A 552 15.12 11.87 -10.37
N THR A 553 13.80 11.91 -10.12
CA THR A 553 12.81 11.31 -11.05
C THR A 553 12.67 12.06 -12.39
N ARG A 554 13.19 13.29 -12.48
CA ARG A 554 13.04 14.18 -13.65
C ARG A 554 14.38 14.54 -14.30
N ASP A 555 15.44 14.55 -13.50
CA ASP A 555 16.82 14.79 -13.91
C ASP A 555 17.59 13.47 -13.94
N GLY A 556 17.60 12.83 -15.11
CA GLY A 556 18.28 11.57 -15.33
C GLY A 556 19.80 11.63 -15.11
N GLN A 557 20.44 12.75 -15.48
CA GLN A 557 21.87 12.95 -15.21
C GLN A 557 22.13 13.10 -13.72
N GLY A 558 21.34 13.91 -13.03
CA GLY A 558 21.40 14.04 -11.57
C GLY A 558 21.14 12.72 -10.85
N ALA A 559 20.24 11.88 -11.38
CA ALA A 559 19.98 10.54 -10.86
C ALA A 559 21.21 9.62 -10.98
N LEU A 560 21.88 9.60 -12.13
CA LEU A 560 23.13 8.85 -12.33
C LEU A 560 24.26 9.37 -11.45
N ALA A 561 24.41 10.70 -11.34
CA ALA A 561 25.40 11.32 -10.46
C ALA A 561 25.15 10.98 -8.98
N PHE A 562 23.88 10.94 -8.56
CA PHE A 562 23.51 10.50 -7.21
C PHE A 562 23.89 9.04 -6.95
N VAL A 563 23.70 8.16 -7.94
CA VAL A 563 24.14 6.75 -7.85
C VAL A 563 25.67 6.68 -7.73
N GLN A 564 26.41 7.39 -8.58
CA GLN A 564 27.88 7.45 -8.52
C GLN A 564 28.37 7.87 -7.13
N GLN A 565 27.76 8.90 -6.54
CA GLN A 565 28.12 9.42 -5.22
C GLN A 565 28.01 8.38 -4.09
N GLN A 566 27.27 7.28 -4.27
CA GLN A 566 27.17 6.23 -3.24
C GLN A 566 28.34 5.23 -3.28
N PHE A 567 29.12 5.25 -4.36
CA PHE A 567 30.27 4.39 -4.59
C PHE A 567 31.61 5.12 -4.49
N ASP A 568 31.59 6.46 -4.58
CA ASP A 568 32.69 7.34 -4.18
C ASP A 568 32.82 7.42 -2.65
#